data_AF-A0A0H3I9F7-F1
#
_entry.id   AF-A0A0H3I9F7-F1
#
_cell.length_a   1.000
_cell.length_b   1.000
_cell.length_c   1.000
_cell.angle_alpha   90.00
_cell.angle_beta   90.00
_cell.angle_gamma   90.00
#
_symmetry.space_group_name_H-M   'P 1'
#
loop_
_entity.id
_entity.type
_entity.pdbx_description
1 polymer ?
#
loop_
_entity_poly.entity_id
_entity_poly.type
_entity_poly.pdbx_seq_one_letter_code
_entity_poly.pdbx_strand_id
1 'polypeptide(L)'
;MTENTRTVLRLKRATVNKVTAPEHVTASPAQTTEKIGNKQHRKNRKKLERLVSLWPDAFNLENPRPLAIGIDKALAADIERRQLSGAGSLRFSLGLYVHRSAYVKALAAGGQRYDLNGKPQGEVTAEQQERARAQRKQKTALRTEDAKCA
;
A
#
# COMPACT_ATOMS: atom_id res chain seq x y z
N MET A 1 -27.71 -20.65 10.81
CA MET A 1 -26.88 -19.44 10.98
C MET A 1 -25.89 -19.74 12.09
N THR A 2 -24.59 -19.79 11.81
CA THR A 2 -23.55 -20.12 12.80
C THR A 2 -22.33 -19.23 12.54
N GLU A 3 -22.07 -18.30 13.46
CA GLU A 3 -21.05 -17.27 13.30
C GLU A 3 -19.69 -17.76 13.82
N ASN A 4 -18.64 -17.62 13.00
CA ASN A 4 -17.29 -18.08 13.35
C ASN A 4 -16.47 -16.93 13.95
N THR A 5 -16.55 -16.77 15.27
CA THR A 5 -15.82 -15.75 16.03
C THR A 5 -14.36 -16.16 16.27
N ARG A 6 -13.47 -15.77 15.34
CA ARG A 6 -12.02 -16.00 15.49
C ARG A 6 -11.41 -15.11 16.58
N THR A 7 -11.15 -15.70 17.74
CA THR A 7 -10.39 -15.10 18.83
C THR A 7 -8.92 -14.91 18.45
N VAL A 8 -8.35 -13.73 18.74
CA VAL A 8 -6.94 -13.41 18.47
C VAL A 8 -6.09 -13.57 19.73
N LEU A 9 -5.18 -14.57 19.72
CA LEU A 9 -4.25 -14.82 20.82
C LEU A 9 -3.22 -13.68 20.96
N ARG A 10 -3.28 -12.96 22.09
CA ARG A 10 -2.34 -11.89 22.46
C ARG A 10 -1.15 -12.46 23.24
N LEU A 11 -0.03 -12.71 22.55
CA LEU A 11 1.18 -13.24 23.17
C LEU A 11 1.89 -12.18 24.05
N LYS A 12 1.94 -12.43 25.36
CA LYS A 12 2.65 -11.61 26.36
C LYS A 12 4.18 -11.66 26.11
N ARG A 13 4.90 -10.60 26.46
CA ARG A 13 6.37 -10.57 26.53
C ARG A 13 6.77 -10.00 27.88
N ALA A 14 7.58 -10.75 28.62
CA ALA A 14 8.11 -10.33 29.91
C ALA A 14 9.40 -9.50 29.73
N THR A 15 9.63 -8.56 30.65
CA THR A 15 10.86 -7.78 30.75
C THR A 15 11.64 -8.19 31.99
N VAL A 16 12.92 -8.57 31.81
CA VAL A 16 13.91 -8.64 32.89
C VAL A 16 15.04 -7.68 32.53
N ASN A 17 15.23 -6.67 33.37
CA ASN A 17 16.38 -5.78 33.31
C ASN A 17 17.54 -6.41 34.08
N LYS A 18 18.78 -6.20 33.60
CA LYS A 18 19.96 -6.21 34.46
C LYS A 18 20.76 -4.93 34.19
N VAL A 19 21.03 -4.19 35.25
CA VAL A 19 21.65 -2.86 35.23
C VAL A 19 23.14 -2.99 35.49
N THR A 20 23.97 -2.35 34.67
CA THR A 20 25.21 -1.69 35.13
C THR A 20 25.64 -0.59 34.15
N ALA A 21 25.75 0.64 34.66
CA ALA A 21 26.49 1.76 34.07
C ALA A 21 27.93 1.74 34.68
N PRO A 22 28.92 2.57 34.26
CA PRO A 22 28.82 3.88 33.60
C PRO A 22 29.81 4.06 32.39
N GLU A 23 30.13 5.22 31.80
CA GLU A 23 29.73 6.63 32.02
C GLU A 23 29.92 7.54 30.76
N HIS A 24 29.54 8.82 30.89
CA HIS A 24 29.98 10.06 30.22
C HIS A 24 30.53 10.06 28.76
N VAL A 25 29.65 10.35 27.78
CA VAL A 25 29.81 11.51 26.86
C VAL A 25 28.43 12.11 26.55
N THR A 26 28.38 13.42 26.32
CA THR A 26 27.21 14.31 26.25
C THR A 26 26.34 14.23 24.99
N ALA A 27 25.06 14.61 25.18
CA ALA A 27 24.13 15.29 24.25
C ALA A 27 23.13 14.47 23.37
N SER A 28 21.87 14.93 23.45
CA SER A 28 20.71 14.68 22.56
C SER A 28 19.93 13.34 22.66
N PRO A 29 18.82 13.29 23.43
CA PRO A 29 17.95 12.11 23.54
C PRO A 29 16.78 12.14 22.53
N ALA A 30 17.08 12.15 21.24
CA ALA A 30 16.05 12.10 20.19
C ALA A 30 16.48 11.21 19.00
N GLN A 31 16.17 9.90 19.07
CA GLN A 31 16.01 8.94 17.95
C GLN A 31 16.00 7.45 18.41
N THR A 32 14.91 6.95 19.01
CA THR A 32 14.76 5.49 19.27
C THR A 32 13.32 4.95 19.05
N THR A 33 12.70 5.25 17.92
CA THR A 33 11.37 4.69 17.56
C THR A 33 11.23 4.19 16.10
N GLU A 34 12.27 4.21 15.28
CA GLU A 34 12.11 4.04 13.81
C GLU A 34 12.29 2.62 13.24
N LYS A 35 12.91 1.68 13.97
CA LYS A 35 13.48 0.47 13.33
C LYS A 35 12.50 -0.66 13.00
N ILE A 36 11.26 -0.64 13.53
CA ILE A 36 10.31 -1.77 13.40
C ILE A 36 9.42 -1.63 12.15
N GLY A 37 8.87 -0.44 11.86
CA GLY A 37 7.98 -0.21 10.71
C GLY A 37 8.65 -0.41 9.34
N ASN A 38 9.96 -0.19 9.27
CA ASN A 38 10.74 -0.22 8.03
C ASN A 38 10.87 -1.65 7.43
N LYS A 39 10.83 -2.73 8.23
CA LYS A 39 10.94 -4.10 7.70
C LYS A 39 9.72 -4.50 6.86
N GLN A 40 8.51 -4.12 7.27
CA GLN A 40 7.29 -4.41 6.49
C GLN A 40 7.19 -3.52 5.24
N HIS A 41 7.59 -2.25 5.34
CA HIS A 41 7.64 -1.35 4.20
C HIS A 41 8.56 -1.90 3.08
N ARG A 42 9.77 -2.38 3.42
CA ARG A 42 10.69 -3.03 2.46
C ARG A 42 10.10 -4.27 1.80
N LYS A 43 9.37 -5.12 2.54
CA LYS A 43 8.66 -6.29 1.98
C LYS A 43 7.55 -5.87 1.02
N ASN A 44 6.78 -4.86 1.38
CA ASN A 44 5.71 -4.32 0.53
C ASN A 44 6.27 -3.71 -0.76
N ARG A 45 7.42 -3.02 -0.70
CA ARG A 45 8.08 -2.48 -1.89
C ARG A 45 8.53 -3.58 -2.85
N LYS A 46 9.19 -4.63 -2.36
CA LYS A 46 9.56 -5.81 -3.18
C LYS A 46 8.36 -6.50 -3.87
N LYS A 47 7.21 -6.50 -3.22
CA LYS A 47 5.96 -7.03 -3.80
C LYS A 47 5.44 -6.15 -4.95
N LEU A 48 5.50 -4.82 -4.80
CA LEU A 48 5.15 -3.84 -5.84
C LEU A 48 6.16 -3.85 -7.01
N GLU A 49 7.46 -3.93 -6.71
CA GLU A 49 8.53 -4.10 -7.71
C GLU A 49 8.29 -5.37 -8.56
N ARG A 50 7.91 -6.50 -7.92
CA ARG A 50 7.54 -7.73 -8.64
C ARG A 50 6.26 -7.60 -9.49
N LEU A 51 5.27 -6.82 -9.05
CA LEU A 51 4.06 -6.56 -9.84
C LEU A 51 4.39 -5.80 -11.13
N VAL A 52 5.20 -4.74 -11.00
CA VAL A 52 5.65 -3.92 -12.16
C VAL A 52 6.55 -4.71 -13.10
N SER A 53 7.44 -5.54 -12.57
CA SER A 53 8.30 -6.41 -13.38
C SER A 53 7.54 -7.45 -14.22
N LEU A 54 6.29 -7.77 -13.89
CA LEU A 54 5.46 -8.74 -14.63
C LEU A 54 4.52 -8.09 -15.66
N TRP A 55 4.15 -6.82 -15.43
CA TRP A 55 3.24 -6.02 -16.25
C TRP A 55 3.70 -4.53 -16.27
N PRO A 56 4.82 -4.21 -16.96
CA PRO A 56 5.39 -2.85 -16.96
C PRO A 56 4.50 -1.83 -17.69
N ASP A 57 3.72 -2.27 -18.69
CA ASP A 57 2.85 -1.39 -19.49
C ASP A 57 1.64 -0.86 -18.70
N ALA A 58 1.17 -1.61 -17.70
CA ALA A 58 0.00 -1.29 -16.90
C ALA A 58 0.33 -0.62 -15.55
N PHE A 59 1.43 -1.02 -14.90
CA PHE A 59 1.78 -0.54 -13.56
C PHE A 59 3.08 0.26 -13.56
N ASN A 60 3.04 1.47 -12.98
CA ASN A 60 4.21 2.33 -12.85
C ASN A 60 4.28 2.92 -11.43
N LEU A 61 5.46 2.85 -10.80
CA LEU A 61 5.65 3.26 -9.39
C LEU A 61 5.87 4.76 -9.22
N GLU A 62 6.34 5.47 -10.23
CA GLU A 62 6.50 6.93 -10.18
C GLU A 62 5.21 7.62 -10.61
N ASN A 63 4.73 7.28 -11.81
CA ASN A 63 3.56 7.87 -12.45
C ASN A 63 2.46 6.82 -12.63
N PRO A 64 1.74 6.45 -11.55
CA PRO A 64 0.71 5.43 -11.61
C PRO A 64 -0.48 5.90 -12.46
N ARG A 65 -0.80 5.14 -13.52
CA ARG A 65 -1.92 5.42 -14.41
C ARG A 65 -3.25 4.95 -13.80
N PRO A 66 -4.41 5.57 -14.14
CA PRO A 66 -5.73 5.05 -13.80
C PRO A 66 -5.92 3.64 -14.39
N LEU A 67 -6.23 2.64 -13.54
CA LEU A 67 -6.43 1.27 -14.00
C LEU A 67 -7.88 1.03 -14.46
N ALA A 68 -8.08 0.07 -15.36
CA ALA A 68 -9.40 -0.40 -15.76
C ALA A 68 -10.21 -0.95 -14.58
N ILE A 69 -11.55 -0.83 -14.65
CA ILE A 69 -12.45 -1.51 -13.71
C ILE A 69 -12.42 -3.00 -14.04
N GLY A 70 -12.22 -3.88 -13.04
CA GLY A 70 -12.06 -5.32 -13.26
C GLY A 70 -10.63 -5.77 -13.56
N ILE A 71 -9.62 -4.89 -13.42
CA ILE A 71 -8.19 -5.23 -13.56
C ILE A 71 -7.78 -6.40 -12.65
N ASP A 72 -8.46 -6.60 -11.52
CA ASP A 72 -8.27 -7.70 -10.58
C ASP A 72 -8.66 -9.07 -11.16
N LYS A 73 -9.72 -9.11 -11.99
CA LYS A 73 -10.15 -10.33 -12.71
C LYS A 73 -9.21 -10.65 -13.85
N ALA A 74 -8.85 -9.63 -14.65
CA ALA A 74 -7.88 -9.77 -15.72
C ALA A 74 -6.51 -10.24 -15.17
N LEU A 75 -6.11 -9.72 -14.01
CA LEU A 75 -4.86 -10.09 -13.35
C LEU A 75 -4.91 -11.54 -12.84
N ALA A 76 -6.03 -11.97 -12.26
CA ALA A 76 -6.20 -13.36 -11.85
C ALA A 76 -6.13 -14.33 -13.06
N ALA A 77 -6.82 -14.02 -14.15
CA ALA A 77 -6.80 -14.83 -15.36
C ALA A 77 -5.40 -14.93 -16.00
N ASP A 78 -4.63 -13.84 -16.01
CA ASP A 78 -3.26 -13.86 -16.55
C ASP A 78 -2.25 -14.55 -15.60
N ILE A 79 -2.47 -14.48 -14.28
CA ILE A 79 -1.74 -15.27 -13.29
C ILE A 79 -1.96 -16.77 -13.49
N GLU A 80 -3.21 -17.18 -13.72
CA GLU A 80 -3.58 -18.58 -13.98
C GLU A 80 -3.01 -19.05 -15.33
N ARG A 81 -3.16 -18.25 -16.39
CA ARG A 81 -2.58 -18.53 -17.72
C ARG A 81 -1.06 -18.73 -17.67
N ARG A 82 -0.33 -17.86 -16.94
CA ARG A 82 1.13 -17.94 -16.78
C ARG A 82 1.57 -18.87 -15.64
N GLN A 83 0.63 -19.54 -14.96
CA GLN A 83 0.83 -20.39 -13.78
C GLN A 83 1.75 -19.77 -12.70
N LEU A 84 1.58 -18.46 -12.47
CA LEU A 84 2.47 -17.70 -11.59
C LEU A 84 2.23 -18.00 -10.11
N SER A 85 3.22 -18.63 -9.47
CA SER A 85 3.22 -18.85 -8.03
C SER A 85 3.14 -17.52 -7.26
N GLY A 86 2.21 -17.46 -6.29
CA GLY A 86 2.01 -16.30 -5.42
C GLY A 86 0.82 -15.39 -5.78
N ALA A 87 -0.22 -15.91 -6.45
CA ALA A 87 -1.45 -15.18 -6.81
C ALA A 87 -2.00 -14.26 -5.71
N GLY A 88 -2.11 -14.74 -4.47
CA GLY A 88 -2.56 -13.94 -3.32
C GLY A 88 -1.65 -12.76 -2.98
N SER A 89 -0.32 -12.90 -3.17
CA SER A 89 0.62 -11.79 -3.00
C SER A 89 0.50 -10.76 -4.11
N LEU A 90 0.18 -11.16 -5.35
CA LEU A 90 -0.03 -10.24 -6.47
C LEU A 90 -1.34 -9.45 -6.29
N ARG A 91 -2.44 -10.11 -5.91
CA ARG A 91 -3.72 -9.46 -5.54
C ARG A 91 -3.54 -8.48 -4.38
N PHE A 92 -2.75 -8.84 -3.36
CA PHE A 92 -2.38 -7.91 -2.27
C PHE A 92 -1.53 -6.73 -2.76
N SER A 93 -0.63 -6.94 -3.73
CA SER A 93 0.19 -5.88 -4.32
C SER A 93 -0.66 -4.86 -5.10
N LEU A 94 -1.66 -5.33 -5.84
CA LEU A 94 -2.66 -4.48 -6.49
C LEU A 94 -3.41 -3.62 -5.45
N GLY A 95 -3.84 -4.23 -4.33
CA GLY A 95 -4.46 -3.51 -3.22
C GLY A 95 -3.55 -2.41 -2.63
N LEU A 96 -2.26 -2.70 -2.42
CA LEU A 96 -1.27 -1.71 -1.97
C LEU A 96 -1.07 -0.57 -2.98
N TYR A 97 -1.05 -0.89 -4.28
CA TYR A 97 -0.87 0.07 -5.37
C TYR A 97 -2.04 1.06 -5.43
N VAL A 98 -3.28 0.56 -5.41
CA VAL A 98 -4.50 1.38 -5.47
C VAL A 98 -4.64 2.30 -4.24
N HIS A 99 -4.23 1.86 -3.05
CA HIS A 99 -4.30 2.70 -1.85
C HIS A 99 -3.20 3.78 -1.76
N ARG A 100 -2.19 3.75 -2.63
CA ARG A 100 -1.06 4.71 -2.63
C ARG A 100 -1.55 6.10 -2.97
N SER A 101 -1.06 7.11 -2.25
CA SER A 101 -1.44 8.52 -2.46
C SER A 101 -1.19 9.02 -3.88
N ALA A 102 -0.17 8.51 -4.57
CA ALA A 102 0.09 8.79 -5.98
C ALA A 102 -1.03 8.29 -6.92
N TYR A 103 -1.56 7.08 -6.70
CA TYR A 103 -2.67 6.54 -7.49
C TYR A 103 -3.97 7.34 -7.27
N VAL A 104 -4.25 7.72 -6.02
CA VAL A 104 -5.40 8.59 -5.70
C VAL A 104 -5.25 9.98 -6.34
N LYS A 105 -4.03 10.53 -6.46
CA LYS A 105 -3.77 11.76 -7.23
C LYS A 105 -4.07 11.58 -8.72
N ALA A 106 -3.64 10.47 -9.33
CA ALA A 106 -3.91 10.17 -10.74
C ALA A 106 -5.42 10.00 -11.01
N LEU A 107 -6.14 9.27 -10.16
CA LEU A 107 -7.60 9.20 -10.23
C LEU A 107 -8.28 10.57 -10.05
N ALA A 108 -7.76 11.43 -9.18
CA ALA A 108 -8.28 12.78 -8.97
C ALA A 108 -7.98 13.74 -10.14
N ALA A 109 -6.96 13.46 -10.96
CA ALA A 109 -6.69 14.14 -12.23
C ALA A 109 -7.66 13.67 -13.34
N GLY A 110 -8.02 12.39 -13.34
CA GLY A 110 -8.96 11.80 -14.31
C GLY A 110 -8.26 11.21 -15.54
N GLY A 111 -8.97 11.16 -16.67
CA GLY A 111 -8.46 10.68 -17.96
C GLY A 111 -8.82 9.22 -18.29
N GLN A 112 -8.15 8.67 -19.29
CA GLN A 112 -8.38 7.30 -19.77
C GLN A 112 -7.85 6.26 -18.78
N ARG A 113 -8.56 5.12 -18.70
CA ARG A 113 -8.16 3.96 -17.91
C ARG A 113 -7.37 2.98 -18.77
N TYR A 114 -6.37 2.34 -18.18
CA TYR A 114 -5.52 1.37 -18.87
C TYR A 114 -5.79 -0.05 -18.36
N ASP A 115 -5.93 -0.99 -19.29
CA ASP A 115 -5.93 -2.44 -19.03
C ASP A 115 -4.49 -2.98 -18.85
N LEU A 116 -4.34 -4.24 -18.41
CA LEU A 116 -3.06 -4.96 -18.26
C LEU A 116 -2.18 -4.93 -19.52
N ASN A 117 -2.80 -4.83 -20.70
CA ASN A 117 -2.12 -4.79 -21.99
C ASN A 117 -1.79 -3.35 -22.45
N GLY A 118 -1.89 -2.36 -21.58
CA GLY A 118 -1.68 -0.94 -21.92
C GLY A 118 -2.76 -0.34 -22.84
N LYS A 119 -3.82 -1.08 -23.14
CA LYS A 119 -4.94 -0.60 -23.98
C LYS A 119 -5.85 0.34 -23.19
N PRO A 120 -6.33 1.45 -23.78
CA PRO A 120 -7.32 2.30 -23.16
C PRO A 120 -8.65 1.55 -23.06
N GLN A 121 -9.14 1.32 -21.83
CA GLN A 121 -10.36 0.56 -21.54
C GLN A 121 -11.29 1.37 -20.65
N GLY A 122 -12.02 2.28 -21.28
CA GLY A 122 -12.97 3.19 -20.64
C GLY A 122 -12.33 4.44 -20.03
N GLU A 123 -13.19 5.33 -19.53
CA GLU A 123 -12.81 6.61 -18.95
C GLU A 123 -13.03 6.62 -17.42
N VAL A 124 -12.36 7.52 -16.70
CA VAL A 124 -12.67 7.79 -15.29
C VAL A 124 -13.92 8.68 -15.22
N THR A 125 -15.04 8.13 -14.76
CA THR A 125 -16.28 8.90 -14.55
C THR A 125 -16.08 9.99 -13.50
N ALA A 126 -16.71 11.16 -13.68
CA ALA A 126 -16.59 12.31 -12.78
C ALA A 126 -16.86 11.95 -11.30
N GLU A 127 -17.85 11.10 -11.02
CA GLU A 127 -18.17 10.62 -9.67
C GLU A 127 -16.97 9.88 -9.00
N GLN A 128 -16.22 9.12 -9.79
CA GLN A 128 -15.05 8.38 -9.31
C GLN A 128 -13.86 9.32 -9.06
N GLN A 129 -13.74 10.36 -9.89
CA GLN A 129 -12.78 11.46 -9.68
C GLN A 129 -13.11 12.25 -8.41
N GLU A 130 -14.39 12.53 -8.14
CA GLU A 130 -14.84 13.18 -6.91
C GLU A 130 -14.56 12.32 -5.67
N ARG A 131 -14.94 11.04 -5.68
CA ARG A 131 -14.61 10.08 -4.61
C ARG A 131 -13.10 10.03 -4.35
N ALA A 132 -12.26 10.07 -5.39
CA ALA A 132 -10.80 10.14 -5.24
C ALA A 132 -10.32 11.47 -4.64
N ARG A 133 -10.91 12.61 -5.04
CA ARG A 133 -10.64 13.94 -4.45
C ARG A 133 -11.02 13.98 -2.96
N ALA A 134 -12.16 13.40 -2.58
CA ALA A 134 -12.60 13.27 -1.19
C ALA A 134 -11.62 12.42 -0.36
N GLN A 135 -11.25 11.22 -0.83
CA GLN A 135 -10.24 10.38 -0.17
C GLN A 135 -8.89 11.09 -0.04
N ARG A 136 -8.47 11.87 -1.05
CA ARG A 136 -7.24 12.67 -0.97
C ARG A 136 -7.33 13.70 0.15
N LYS A 137 -8.44 14.44 0.27
CA LYS A 137 -8.67 15.41 1.36
C LYS A 137 -8.61 14.75 2.73
N GLN A 138 -9.32 13.63 2.92
CA GLN A 138 -9.32 12.86 4.18
C GLN A 138 -7.91 12.42 4.58
N LYS A 139 -7.14 11.84 3.64
CA LYS A 139 -5.76 11.38 3.91
C LYS A 139 -4.78 12.53 4.19
N THR A 140 -5.02 13.73 3.67
CA THR A 140 -4.21 14.91 4.02
C THR A 140 -4.60 15.49 5.38
N ALA A 141 -5.90 15.53 5.71
CA ALA A 141 -6.39 16.02 6.99
C ALA A 141 -5.83 15.22 8.18
N LEU A 142 -5.97 13.90 8.15
CA LEU A 142 -5.42 12.99 9.16
C LEU A 142 -3.93 13.28 9.44
N ARG A 143 -3.12 13.38 8.37
CA ARG A 143 -1.68 13.65 8.50
C ARG A 143 -1.36 15.05 9.03
N THR A 144 -2.22 16.05 8.80
CA THR A 144 -2.05 17.39 9.40
C THR A 144 -2.49 17.44 10.85
N GLU A 145 -3.42 16.59 11.28
CA GLU A 145 -3.81 16.44 12.69
C GLU A 145 -2.70 15.73 13.48
N ASP A 146 -2.18 14.62 12.97
CA ASP A 146 -1.01 13.91 13.54
C ASP A 146 0.22 14.85 13.68
N ALA A 147 0.42 15.77 12.73
CA ALA A 147 1.55 16.70 12.71
C ALA A 147 1.33 18.00 13.50
N LYS A 148 0.13 18.22 14.07
CA LYS A 148 -0.19 19.40 14.90
C LYS A 148 -0.15 19.10 16.40
N CYS A 149 -0.16 17.82 16.78
CA CYS A 149 -0.10 17.35 18.17
C CYS A 149 1.26 16.75 18.55
N ALA A 150 2.32 17.05 17.78
CA ALA A 150 3.71 16.64 18.00
C ALA A 150 4.63 17.86 18.03
#